data_AF-A0A7Y5MNI1-F1
#
_entry.id   AF-A0A7Y5MNI1-F1
#
_cell.length_a   1.000
_cell.length_b   1.000
_cell.length_c   1.000
_cell.angle_alpha   90.00
_cell.angle_beta   90.00
_cell.angle_gamma   90.00
#
_symmetry.space_group_name_H-M   'P 1'
#
loop_
_entity.id
_entity.type
_entity.pdbx_description
1 polymer ?
#
loop_
_entity_poly.entity_id
_entity_poly.type
_entity_poly.pdbx_seq_one_letter_code
_entity_poly.pdbx_strand_id
1 'polypeptide(L)'
;MAAFDNARVAQNLFACYDTLSPDEKAETVLTLSARRSTAQALFAVLKKGSIPKRDVTAFAARQLQRVLGPAFVDFWGPVAQPAEDKQADMAKFKRLLTDEVLARADVSNGRALFERTCLPCHTLYGQGGKIGPDLTGSNRANLDYILT
;
A
#
# COMPACT_ATOMS: atom_id res chain seq x y z
N MET A 1 -5.95 -15.72 -27.17
CA MET A 1 -7.27 -15.87 -26.52
C MET A 1 -7.37 -15.27 -25.11
N ALA A 2 -6.30 -15.13 -24.32
CA ALA A 2 -6.38 -14.65 -22.93
C ALA A 2 -6.62 -13.14 -22.70
N ALA A 3 -6.64 -12.29 -23.75
CA ALA A 3 -6.80 -10.84 -23.58
C ALA A 3 -8.26 -10.40 -23.33
N PHE A 4 -9.22 -11.13 -23.90
CA PHE A 4 -10.65 -10.78 -23.83
C PHE A 4 -11.28 -11.07 -22.46
N ASP A 5 -10.88 -12.15 -21.79
CA ASP A 5 -11.36 -12.47 -20.43
C ASP A 5 -10.88 -11.43 -19.40
N ASN A 6 -9.64 -10.96 -19.51
CA ASN A 6 -9.08 -10.01 -18.55
C ASN A 6 -9.75 -8.63 -18.58
N ALA A 7 -10.19 -8.17 -19.76
CA ALA A 7 -10.87 -6.88 -19.90
C ALA A 7 -12.27 -6.92 -19.27
N ARG A 8 -13.02 -8.01 -19.48
CA ARG A 8 -14.34 -8.21 -18.89
C ARG A 8 -14.27 -8.37 -17.37
N VAL A 9 -13.27 -9.10 -16.87
CA VAL A 9 -13.02 -9.24 -15.43
C VAL A 9 -12.72 -7.88 -14.79
N ALA A 10 -11.87 -7.04 -15.40
CA ALA A 10 -11.59 -5.71 -14.88
C ALA A 10 -12.84 -4.80 -14.88
N GLN A 11 -13.65 -4.83 -15.94
CA GLN A 11 -14.89 -4.05 -16.00
C GLN A 11 -15.89 -4.44 -14.91
N ASN A 12 -16.07 -5.74 -14.69
CA ASN A 12 -16.97 -6.24 -13.65
C ASN A 12 -16.47 -5.84 -12.25
N LEU A 13 -15.16 -5.95 -11.99
CA LEU A 13 -14.55 -5.54 -10.72
C LEU A 13 -14.66 -4.04 -10.46
N PHE A 14 -14.61 -3.20 -11.50
CA PHE A 14 -14.86 -1.76 -11.35
C PHE A 14 -16.33 -1.45 -11.06
N ALA A 15 -17.27 -2.18 -11.67
CA ALA A 15 -18.70 -1.93 -11.51
C ALA A 15 -19.20 -2.19 -10.08
N CYS A 16 -18.62 -3.18 -9.39
CA CYS A 16 -18.95 -3.46 -7.99
C CYS A 16 -17.97 -2.83 -6.99
N TYR A 17 -16.97 -2.06 -7.43
CA TYR A 17 -15.87 -1.63 -6.56
C TYR A 17 -16.36 -0.92 -5.29
N ASP A 18 -17.34 -0.03 -5.41
CA ASP A 18 -17.86 0.74 -4.27
C ASP A 18 -18.60 -0.12 -3.24
N THR A 19 -19.13 -1.29 -3.65
CA THR A 19 -19.83 -2.22 -2.76
C THR A 19 -18.90 -3.19 -2.05
N LEU A 20 -17.63 -3.24 -2.44
CA LEU A 20 -16.64 -4.13 -1.83
C LEU A 20 -16.23 -3.64 -0.44
N SER A 21 -15.96 -4.59 0.45
CA SER A 21 -15.29 -4.35 1.73
C SER A 21 -13.87 -3.82 1.53
N PRO A 22 -13.24 -3.22 2.57
CA PRO A 22 -11.86 -2.73 2.46
C PRO A 22 -10.85 -3.79 2.02
N ASP A 23 -10.99 -5.03 2.51
CA ASP A 23 -10.10 -6.14 2.17
C ASP A 23 -10.28 -6.58 0.71
N GLU A 24 -11.53 -6.70 0.26
CA GLU A 24 -11.86 -7.03 -1.13
C GLU A 24 -11.39 -5.93 -2.10
N LYS A 25 -11.47 -4.65 -1.71
CA LYS A 25 -10.90 -3.54 -2.49
C LYS A 25 -9.39 -3.68 -2.63
N ALA A 26 -8.69 -4.00 -1.54
CA ALA A 26 -7.23 -4.18 -1.55
C ALA A 26 -6.82 -5.36 -2.45
N GLU A 27 -7.50 -6.50 -2.35
CA GLU A 27 -7.26 -7.67 -3.21
C GLU A 27 -7.57 -7.39 -4.68
N THR A 28 -8.66 -6.65 -4.95
CA THR A 28 -9.03 -6.24 -6.30
C THR A 28 -7.95 -5.37 -6.93
N VAL A 29 -7.48 -4.34 -6.22
CA VAL A 29 -6.40 -3.46 -6.71
C VAL A 29 -5.11 -4.25 -6.94
N LEU A 30 -4.76 -5.14 -6.00
CA LEU A 30 -3.59 -6.01 -6.13
C LEU A 30 -3.68 -6.90 -7.37
N THR A 31 -4.83 -7.57 -7.57
CA THR A 31 -5.08 -8.45 -8.71
C THR A 31 -4.98 -7.71 -10.03
N LEU A 32 -5.61 -6.53 -10.13
CA LEU A 32 -5.59 -5.70 -11.33
C LEU A 32 -4.19 -5.16 -11.65
N SER A 33 -3.36 -4.89 -10.63
CA SER A 33 -1.99 -4.42 -10.84
C SER A 33 -1.05 -5.48 -11.44
N ALA A 34 -1.39 -6.77 -11.38
CA ALA A 34 -0.49 -7.87 -11.72
C ALA A 34 -0.23 -8.06 -13.22
N ARG A 35 -1.19 -7.69 -14.09
CA ARG A 35 -1.11 -7.90 -15.54
C ARG A 35 -1.16 -6.57 -16.28
N ARG A 36 -0.42 -6.45 -17.39
CA ARG A 36 -0.31 -5.17 -18.14
C ARG A 36 -1.65 -4.60 -18.60
N SER A 37 -2.54 -5.43 -19.15
CA SER A 37 -3.85 -4.96 -19.64
C SER A 37 -4.74 -4.45 -18.52
N THR A 38 -4.80 -5.15 -17.39
CA THR A 38 -5.62 -4.77 -16.23
C THR A 38 -4.99 -3.60 -15.47
N ALA A 39 -3.66 -3.52 -15.41
CA ALA A 39 -2.93 -2.40 -14.83
C ALA A 39 -3.18 -1.10 -15.61
N GLN A 40 -3.25 -1.17 -16.95
CA GLN A 40 -3.61 -0.02 -17.79
C GLN A 40 -5.04 0.44 -17.53
N ALA A 41 -5.99 -0.50 -17.38
CA ALA A 41 -7.38 -0.18 -17.05
C ALA A 41 -7.50 0.44 -15.65
N LEU A 42 -6.80 -0.12 -14.65
CA LEU A 42 -6.71 0.43 -13.30
C LEU A 42 -6.11 1.84 -13.33
N PHE A 43 -5.04 2.05 -14.09
CA PHE A 43 -4.43 3.38 -14.21
C PHE A 43 -5.39 4.40 -14.84
N ALA A 44 -6.21 3.99 -15.81
CA ALA A 44 -7.22 4.86 -16.40
C ALA A 44 -8.30 5.29 -15.39
N VAL A 45 -8.77 4.40 -14.52
CA VAL A 45 -9.76 4.75 -13.48
C VAL A 45 -9.16 5.55 -12.34
N LEU A 46 -7.88 5.32 -11.99
CA LEU A 46 -7.14 6.14 -11.02
C LEU A 46 -7.01 7.60 -11.50
N LYS A 47 -6.71 7.80 -12.80
CA LYS A 47 -6.65 9.15 -13.39
C LYS A 47 -8.00 9.88 -13.37
N LYS A 48 -9.11 9.14 -13.45
CA LYS A 48 -10.48 9.69 -13.35
C LYS A 48 -10.93 9.92 -11.92
N GLY A 49 -10.19 9.42 -10.92
CA GLY A 49 -10.56 9.50 -9.51
C GLY A 49 -11.67 8.53 -9.08
N SER A 50 -12.12 7.62 -9.96
CA SER A 50 -13.15 6.63 -9.65
C SER A 50 -12.67 5.61 -8.62
N ILE A 51 -11.37 5.28 -8.64
CA ILE A 51 -10.70 4.60 -7.53
C ILE A 51 -9.75 5.63 -6.90
N PRO A 52 -9.86 5.90 -5.60
CA PRO A 52 -9.01 6.88 -4.95
C PRO A 52 -7.59 6.31 -4.77
N LYS A 53 -6.56 7.17 -4.90
CA LYS A 53 -5.15 6.77 -4.69
C LYS A 53 -4.93 6.07 -3.33
N ARG A 54 -5.70 6.43 -2.30
CA ARG A 54 -5.58 5.82 -0.97
C ARG A 54 -5.88 4.31 -0.94
N ASP A 55 -6.60 3.78 -1.93
CA ASP A 55 -6.95 2.36 -2.02
C ASP A 55 -5.86 1.55 -2.73
N VAL A 56 -4.81 2.19 -3.25
CA VAL A 56 -3.64 1.52 -3.82
C VAL A 56 -2.55 1.40 -2.77
N THR A 57 -2.27 0.16 -2.37
CA THR A 57 -1.20 -0.15 -1.42
C THR A 57 0.17 0.17 -2.01
N ALA A 58 1.18 0.38 -1.16
CA ALA A 58 2.57 0.60 -1.61
C ALA A 58 3.09 -0.57 -2.46
N PHE A 59 2.66 -1.80 -2.16
CA PHE A 59 2.97 -2.97 -2.96
C PHE A 59 2.34 -2.91 -4.36
N ALA A 60 1.05 -2.62 -4.44
CA ALA A 60 0.35 -2.47 -5.72
C ALA A 60 0.95 -1.31 -6.55
N ALA A 61 1.34 -0.19 -5.92
CA ALA A 61 2.01 0.92 -6.58
C ALA A 61 3.37 0.52 -7.17
N ARG A 62 4.20 -0.23 -6.44
CA ARG A 62 5.47 -0.80 -6.97
C ARG A 62 5.23 -1.75 -8.14
N GLN A 63 4.18 -2.56 -8.04
CA GLN A 63 3.81 -3.49 -9.11
C GLN A 63 3.34 -2.73 -10.36
N LEU A 64 2.50 -1.71 -10.20
CA LEU A 64 2.07 -0.81 -11.28
C LEU A 64 3.24 -0.10 -11.93
N GLN A 65 4.18 0.43 -11.13
CA GLN A 65 5.41 1.03 -11.65
C GLN A 65 6.21 0.04 -12.51
N ARG A 66 6.41 -1.20 -12.05
CA ARG A 66 7.12 -2.24 -12.80
C ARG A 66 6.43 -2.59 -14.11
N VAL A 67 5.10 -2.60 -14.13
CA VAL A 67 4.29 -3.04 -15.28
C VAL A 67 4.07 -1.92 -16.31
N LEU A 68 3.86 -0.68 -15.84
CA LEU A 68 3.48 0.49 -16.62
C LEU A 68 4.63 1.46 -16.91
N GLY A 69 5.71 1.43 -16.12
CA GLY A 69 6.90 2.24 -16.34
C GLY A 69 6.73 3.73 -16.01
N PRO A 70 7.48 4.62 -16.69
CA PRO A 70 7.59 6.05 -16.34
C PRO A 70 6.26 6.79 -16.24
N ALA A 71 5.32 6.50 -17.15
CA ALA A 71 4.01 7.16 -17.17
C ALA A 71 3.21 6.97 -15.87
N PHE A 72 3.43 5.88 -15.14
CA PHE A 72 2.82 5.70 -13.82
C PHE A 72 3.51 6.56 -12.76
N VAL A 73 4.84 6.66 -12.80
CA VAL A 73 5.62 7.48 -11.85
C VAL A 73 5.24 8.94 -11.97
N ASP A 74 5.06 9.46 -13.19
CA ASP A 74 4.65 10.85 -13.41
C ASP A 74 3.30 11.19 -12.77
N PHE A 75 2.36 10.23 -12.76
CA PHE A 75 1.06 10.39 -12.12
C PHE A 75 1.08 10.12 -10.61
N TRP A 76 1.82 9.10 -10.19
CA TRP A 76 1.81 8.59 -8.82
C TRP A 76 2.73 9.38 -7.90
N GLY A 77 3.82 9.91 -8.45
CA GLY A 77 5.00 10.35 -7.72
C GLY A 77 6.03 9.23 -7.60
N PRO A 78 7.25 9.55 -7.12
CA PRO A 78 8.29 8.56 -6.89
C PRO A 78 7.77 7.46 -5.95
N VAL A 79 7.62 6.24 -6.47
CA VAL A 79 7.41 5.07 -5.63
C VAL A 79 8.78 4.75 -5.05
N ALA A 80 9.07 5.32 -3.88
CA ALA A 80 10.40 5.39 -3.30
C ALA A 80 11.17 4.06 -3.47
N GLN A 81 12.31 4.14 -4.15
CA GLN A 81 13.47 3.34 -3.75
C GLN A 81 13.95 4.00 -2.43
N PRO A 82 14.21 3.23 -1.36
CA PRO A 82 14.88 3.79 -0.20
C PRO A 82 16.15 4.50 -0.67
N ALA A 83 16.37 5.72 -0.21
CA ALA A 83 17.58 6.47 -0.51
C ALA A 83 18.81 5.64 -0.05
N GLU A 84 19.92 5.80 -0.74
CA GLU A 84 21.19 5.10 -0.48
C GLU A 84 21.77 5.37 0.94
N ASP A 85 21.13 6.24 1.74
CA ASP A 85 21.51 6.59 3.10
C ASP A 85 20.37 6.34 4.12
N LYS A 86 20.24 5.09 4.54
CA LYS A 86 19.30 4.67 5.59
C LYS A 86 19.54 5.44 6.90
N GLN A 87 20.78 5.78 7.21
CA GLN A 87 21.15 6.46 8.45
C GLN A 87 20.59 7.88 8.49
N ALA A 88 20.60 8.60 7.36
CA ALA A 88 19.99 9.91 7.25
C ALA A 88 18.46 9.85 7.46
N ASP A 89 17.80 8.85 6.89
CA ASP A 89 16.35 8.64 7.07
C ASP A 89 16.01 8.27 8.51
N MET A 90 16.76 7.35 9.13
CA MET A 90 16.60 7.00 10.54
C MET A 90 16.78 8.23 11.44
N ALA A 91 17.83 9.03 11.20
CA ALA A 91 18.07 10.25 11.96
C ALA A 91 16.95 11.28 11.77
N LYS A 92 16.43 11.41 10.54
CA LYS A 92 15.29 12.27 10.24
C LYS A 92 14.04 11.83 11.00
N PHE A 93 13.68 10.55 10.96
CA PHE A 93 12.49 10.06 11.66
C PHE A 93 12.61 10.16 13.18
N LYS A 94 13.79 9.91 13.76
CA LYS A 94 14.06 10.14 15.19
C LYS A 94 13.84 11.58 15.62
N ARG A 95 14.21 12.56 14.79
CA ARG A 95 13.95 13.98 15.08
C ARG A 95 12.47 14.35 15.00
N LEU A 96 11.70 13.68 14.14
CA LEU A 96 10.27 13.96 13.95
C LEU A 96 9.38 13.25 14.98
N LEU A 97 9.78 12.07 15.44
CA LEU A 97 9.00 11.18 16.30
C LEU A 97 9.53 11.21 17.74
N THR A 98 9.55 12.41 18.34
CA THR A 98 9.91 12.58 19.76
C THR A 98 8.79 12.08 20.67
N ASP A 99 9.11 11.80 21.94
CA ASP A 99 8.12 11.35 22.93
C ASP A 99 6.94 12.31 23.08
N GLU A 100 7.18 13.63 23.02
CA GLU A 100 6.12 14.64 23.08
C GLU A 100 5.18 14.57 21.86
N VAL A 101 5.73 14.34 20.67
CA VAL A 101 4.94 14.19 19.44
C VAL A 101 4.13 12.90 19.50
N LEU A 102 4.75 11.80 19.92
CA LEU A 102 4.10 10.49 20.05
C LEU A 102 3.00 10.49 21.12
N ALA A 103 3.17 11.23 22.22
CA ALA A 103 2.16 11.40 23.25
C ALA A 103 0.88 12.09 22.75
N ARG A 104 0.98 12.88 21.67
CA ARG A 104 -0.15 13.55 21.02
C ARG A 104 -0.69 12.78 19.81
N ALA A 105 -0.16 11.61 19.50
CA ALA A 105 -0.57 10.84 18.34
C ALA A 105 -1.96 10.24 18.51
N ASP A 106 -2.72 10.19 17.42
CA ASP A 106 -4.00 9.49 17.35
C ASP A 106 -3.77 7.99 17.10
N VAL A 107 -3.88 7.20 18.18
CA VAL A 107 -3.69 5.74 18.15
C VAL A 107 -4.73 5.05 17.28
N SER A 108 -5.97 5.53 17.27
CA SER A 108 -7.06 4.96 16.47
C SER A 108 -6.80 5.15 14.98
N ASN A 109 -6.37 6.35 14.59
CA ASN A 109 -5.97 6.61 13.21
C ASN A 109 -4.72 5.80 12.82
N GLY A 110 -3.75 5.67 13.74
CA GLY A 110 -2.58 4.81 13.55
C GLY A 110 -2.94 3.35 13.27
N ARG A 111 -3.94 2.81 13.99
CA ARG A 111 -4.48 1.47 13.76
C ARG A 111 -5.09 1.33 12.37
N ALA A 112 -5.93 2.27 11.95
CA ALA A 112 -6.55 2.25 10.61
C ALA A 112 -5.50 2.32 9.48
N LEU A 113 -4.42 3.08 9.67
CA LEU A 113 -3.31 3.13 8.71
C LEU A 113 -2.53 1.81 8.67
N PHE A 114 -2.29 1.20 9.84
CA PHE A 114 -1.63 -0.11 9.95
C PHE A 114 -2.41 -1.20 9.23
N GLU A 115 -3.73 -1.27 9.44
CA GLU A 115 -4.60 -2.27 8.80
C GLU A 115 -4.57 -2.18 7.28
N ARG A 116 -4.54 -0.97 6.72
CA ARG A 116 -4.48 -0.78 5.27
C ARG A 116 -3.10 -1.07 4.68
N THR A 117 -2.02 -0.81 5.43
CA THR A 117 -0.67 -0.69 4.85
C THR A 117 0.25 -1.83 5.27
N CYS A 118 0.22 -2.20 6.54
CA CYS A 118 1.18 -3.11 7.17
C CYS A 118 0.58 -4.50 7.36
N LEU A 119 -0.69 -4.57 7.76
CA LEU A 119 -1.43 -5.81 8.02
C LEU A 119 -1.46 -6.80 6.84
N PRO A 120 -1.49 -6.37 5.55
CA PRO A 120 -1.43 -7.32 4.43
C PRO A 120 -0.16 -8.19 4.44
N CYS A 121 0.93 -7.69 5.03
CA CYS A 121 2.20 -8.41 5.13
C CYS A 121 2.47 -8.95 6.54
N HIS A 122 2.16 -8.19 7.59
CA HIS A 122 2.55 -8.47 8.96
C HIS A 122 1.39 -8.96 9.81
N THR A 123 1.70 -9.85 10.75
CA THR A 123 0.76 -10.26 11.81
C THR A 123 0.80 -9.25 12.97
N LEU A 124 -0.35 -8.89 13.53
CA LEU A 124 -0.48 -8.14 14.76
C LEU A 124 -1.68 -8.66 15.55
N TYR A 125 -1.45 -9.07 16.79
CA TYR A 125 -2.45 -9.72 17.66
C TYR A 125 -3.14 -10.92 16.99
N GLY A 126 -2.38 -11.72 16.24
CA GLY A 126 -2.89 -12.88 15.51
C GLY A 126 -3.68 -12.57 14.23
N GLN A 127 -3.77 -11.31 13.82
CA GLN A 127 -4.46 -10.87 12.60
C GLN A 127 -3.46 -10.39 11.55
N GLY A 128 -3.77 -10.60 10.27
CA GLY A 128 -2.96 -10.12 9.13
C GLY A 128 -2.17 -11.20 8.41
N GLY A 129 -1.21 -10.75 7.60
CA GLY A 129 -0.41 -11.58 6.72
C GLY A 129 0.76 -12.27 7.43
N LYS A 130 1.31 -13.30 6.77
CA LYS A 130 2.50 -14.05 7.20
C LYS A 130 3.69 -13.88 6.25
N ILE A 131 3.67 -12.80 5.46
CA ILE A 131 4.75 -12.50 4.50
C ILE A 131 5.91 -11.82 5.23
N GLY A 132 5.60 -10.88 6.11
CA GLY A 132 6.54 -10.23 7.02
C GLY A 132 6.53 -10.86 8.41
N PRO A 133 7.51 -10.51 9.27
CA PRO A 133 7.56 -10.99 10.65
C PRO A 133 6.33 -10.58 11.46
N ASP A 134 5.98 -11.38 12.45
CA ASP A 134 4.95 -11.06 13.43
C ASP A 134 5.38 -9.86 14.28
N LEU A 135 4.49 -8.87 14.40
CA LEU A 135 4.69 -7.63 15.14
C LEU A 135 4.03 -7.64 16.53
N THR A 136 3.39 -8.72 16.96
CA THR A 136 2.64 -8.84 18.22
C THR A 136 3.53 -8.81 19.46
N GLY A 137 4.75 -9.33 19.36
CA GLY A 137 5.76 -9.36 20.43
C GLY A 137 7.07 -8.68 20.08
N SER A 138 7.14 -8.04 18.91
CA SER A 138 8.28 -7.21 18.56
C SER A 138 8.31 -5.99 19.48
N ASN A 139 9.49 -5.44 19.80
CA ASN A 139 9.66 -4.25 20.64
C ASN A 139 9.16 -2.98 19.89
N ARG A 140 7.97 -3.04 19.28
CA ARG A 140 7.39 -2.06 18.36
C ARG A 140 7.05 -0.73 19.02
N ALA A 141 7.06 -0.67 20.34
CA ALA A 141 6.98 0.59 21.08
C ALA A 141 8.32 1.34 21.10
N ASN A 142 9.43 0.64 20.81
CA ASN A 142 10.75 1.23 20.70
C ASN A 142 11.00 1.71 19.26
N LEU A 143 11.23 3.01 19.11
CA LEU A 143 11.46 3.64 17.81
C LEU A 143 12.75 3.16 17.15
N ASP A 144 13.82 2.91 17.92
CA ASP A 144 15.07 2.36 17.38
C ASP A 144 14.82 0.99 16.75
N TYR A 145 14.02 0.15 17.42
CA TYR A 145 13.69 -1.18 16.93
C TYR A 145 12.92 -1.15 15.59
N ILE A 146 12.03 -0.18 15.39
CA ILE A 146 11.25 -0.05 14.13
C ILE A 146 12.07 0.55 12.98
N LEU A 147 13.02 1.43 13.29
CA LEU A 147 13.79 2.14 12.27
C LEU A 147 15.02 1.36 11.76
N THR A 148 15.35 0.21 12.34
CA THR A 148 16.52 -0.61 11.98
C THR A 148 16.30 -1.42 10.70
#